data_AF-A0A261WKH0-F1
#
_entry.id   AF-A0A261WKH0-F1
#
_cell.length_a   1.000
_cell.length_b   1.000
_cell.length_c   1.000
_cell.angle_alpha   90.00
_cell.angle_beta   90.00
_cell.angle_gamma   90.00
#
_symmetry.space_group_name_H-M   'P 1'
#
loop_
_entity.id
_entity.type
_entity.pdbx_description
1 polymer ?
#
loop_
_entity_poly.entity_id
_entity_poly.type
_entity_poly.pdbx_seq_one_letter_code
_entity_poly.pdbx_strand_id
1 'polypeptide(L)'
;DASLVFIVEQLRMPRLALAALVGAALAVSGLILQSIIRNPLASPDLLGITSGASAAAVLYLSFFSAALGTQFLPLAAITGAGLAALVIYLLAWNQGASPLRMVLIGVGVSALLAAVTTFILVFSPLTTTLSAYVWLTGSVYGASWPEPRALAGWLLLTLPLLVLLARQVRMQQLDDDLAQGIGVRVQWLRAGLLLVSVALAGLAVAWGGAIAFVGLIAPHIAKRTMPPGFT
;
A
#
# COMPACT_ATOMS: atom_id res chain seq x y z
N ASP A 1 -23.43 -12.96 -29.48
CA ASP A 1 -24.26 -13.10 -28.26
C ASP A 1 -24.06 -11.95 -27.29
N ALA A 2 -25.13 -11.18 -27.02
CA ALA A 2 -25.09 -10.03 -26.11
C ALA A 2 -24.71 -10.40 -24.66
N SER A 3 -25.03 -11.63 -24.23
CA SER A 3 -24.65 -12.15 -22.90
C SER A 3 -23.13 -12.33 -22.76
N LEU A 4 -22.45 -12.82 -23.79
CA LEU A 4 -21.00 -12.98 -23.79
C LEU A 4 -20.30 -11.62 -23.75
N VAL A 5 -20.79 -10.65 -24.52
CA VAL A 5 -20.26 -9.27 -24.51
C VAL A 5 -20.38 -8.66 -23.11
N PHE A 6 -21.53 -8.80 -22.45
CA PHE A 6 -21.72 -8.31 -21.09
C PHE A 6 -20.74 -8.95 -20.09
N ILE A 7 -20.58 -10.28 -20.13
CA ILE A 7 -19.67 -11.00 -19.23
C ILE A 7 -18.23 -10.52 -19.43
N VAL A 8 -17.80 -10.37 -20.69
CA VAL A 8 -16.43 -9.96 -21.01
C VAL A 8 -16.22 -8.49 -20.59
N GLU A 9 -17.06 -7.57 -21.06
CA GLU A 9 -16.82 -6.13 -20.89
C GLU A 9 -17.17 -5.58 -19.52
N GLN A 10 -18.19 -6.12 -18.85
CA GLN A 10 -18.69 -5.55 -17.58
C GLN A 10 -18.22 -6.33 -16.35
N LEU A 11 -17.86 -7.61 -16.49
CA LEU A 11 -17.44 -8.43 -15.34
C LEU A 11 -15.95 -8.80 -15.39
N ARG A 12 -15.43 -9.23 -16.54
CA ARG A 12 -14.04 -9.73 -16.65
C ARG A 12 -13.03 -8.61 -16.90
N MET A 13 -13.31 -7.71 -17.84
CA MET A 13 -12.39 -6.63 -18.21
C MET A 13 -12.09 -5.66 -17.05
N PRO A 14 -13.07 -5.17 -16.27
CA PRO A 14 -12.79 -4.30 -15.13
C PRO A 14 -11.97 -5.00 -14.06
N ARG A 15 -12.26 -6.28 -13.78
CA ARG A 15 -11.53 -7.10 -12.83
C ARG A 15 -10.07 -7.29 -13.24
N LEU A 16 -9.82 -7.60 -14.52
CA LEU A 16 -8.46 -7.78 -15.04
C LEU A 16 -7.67 -6.48 -14.98
N ALA A 17 -8.30 -5.36 -15.39
CA ALA A 17 -7.70 -4.04 -15.31
C ALA A 17 -7.37 -3.65 -13.86
N LEU A 18 -8.31 -3.85 -12.92
CA LEU A 18 -8.10 -3.54 -11.52
C LEU A 18 -6.97 -4.39 -10.93
N ALA A 19 -6.94 -5.70 -11.19
CA ALA A 19 -5.88 -6.59 -10.72
C ALA A 19 -4.50 -6.16 -11.22
N ALA A 20 -4.38 -5.79 -12.50
CA ALA A 20 -3.13 -5.30 -13.07
C ALA A 20 -2.67 -3.99 -12.42
N LEU A 21 -3.60 -3.04 -12.22
CA LEU A 21 -3.29 -1.72 -11.63
C LEU A 21 -2.95 -1.82 -10.14
N VAL A 22 -3.70 -2.62 -9.36
CA VAL A 22 -3.40 -2.91 -7.95
C VAL A 22 -2.02 -3.54 -7.84
N GLY A 23 -1.72 -4.53 -8.69
CA GLY A 23 -0.40 -5.18 -8.71
C GLY A 23 0.73 -4.21 -9.05
N ALA A 24 0.53 -3.33 -10.04
CA ALA A 24 1.49 -2.29 -10.39
C ALA A 24 1.72 -1.29 -9.24
N ALA A 25 0.65 -0.82 -8.59
CA ALA A 25 0.73 0.11 -7.47
C ALA A 25 1.48 -0.50 -6.26
N LEU A 26 1.17 -1.76 -5.91
CA LEU A 26 1.89 -2.48 -4.85
C LEU A 26 3.35 -2.71 -5.20
N ALA A 27 3.66 -3.10 -6.44
CA ALA A 27 5.03 -3.28 -6.91
C ALA A 27 5.84 -1.98 -6.80
N VAL A 28 5.28 -0.86 -7.28
CA VAL A 28 5.94 0.44 -7.21
C VAL A 28 6.14 0.90 -5.76
N SER A 29 5.10 0.79 -4.91
CA SER A 29 5.20 1.10 -3.48
C SER A 29 6.29 0.27 -2.79
N GLY A 30 6.33 -1.02 -3.06
CA GLY A 30 7.35 -1.94 -2.55
C GLY A 30 8.76 -1.58 -3.03
N LEU A 31 8.93 -1.24 -4.30
CA LEU A 31 10.22 -0.78 -4.84
C LEU A 31 10.71 0.48 -4.14
N ILE A 32 9.82 1.45 -3.92
CA ILE A 32 10.14 2.68 -3.18
C ILE A 32 10.59 2.34 -1.76
N LEU A 33 9.86 1.47 -1.07
CA LEU A 33 10.17 1.06 0.30
C LEU A 33 11.50 0.33 0.41
N GLN A 34 11.77 -0.62 -0.48
CA GLN A 34 13.06 -1.31 -0.56
C GLN A 34 14.21 -0.32 -0.77
N SER A 35 13.97 0.75 -1.52
CA SER A 35 14.97 1.79 -1.80
C SER A 35 15.23 2.69 -0.60
N ILE A 36 14.19 3.17 0.09
CA ILE A 36 14.31 3.98 1.31
C ILE A 36 14.99 3.18 2.42
N ILE A 37 14.54 1.93 2.62
CA ILE A 37 14.99 1.11 3.74
C ILE A 37 16.37 0.49 3.45
N ARG A 38 16.80 0.49 2.18
CA ARG A 38 17.99 -0.23 1.68
C ARG A 38 17.96 -1.71 2.07
N ASN A 39 16.77 -2.30 2.06
CA ASN A 39 16.56 -3.70 2.38
C ASN A 39 15.64 -4.33 1.31
N PRO A 40 16.12 -5.32 0.54
CA PRO A 40 15.29 -5.99 -0.47
C PRO A 40 14.10 -6.75 0.12
N LEU A 41 14.09 -7.00 1.44
CA LEU A 41 12.98 -7.64 2.14
C LEU A 41 11.90 -6.66 2.64
N ALA A 42 12.09 -5.36 2.45
CA ALA A 42 11.07 -4.39 2.84
C ALA A 42 9.83 -4.49 1.96
N SER A 43 8.65 -4.44 2.58
CA SER A 43 7.36 -4.41 1.90
C SER A 43 6.40 -3.45 2.61
N PRO A 44 5.34 -2.99 1.90
CA PRO A 44 4.31 -2.13 2.49
C PRO A 44 3.61 -2.81 3.69
N ASP A 45 3.46 -4.14 3.62
CA ASP A 45 2.86 -4.95 4.67
C ASP A 45 3.66 -4.87 5.98
N LEU A 46 4.99 -4.84 5.88
CA LEU A 46 5.88 -4.77 7.05
C LEU A 46 5.84 -3.40 7.75
N LEU A 47 5.45 -2.34 7.04
CA LEU A 47 5.27 -1.01 7.62
C LEU A 47 3.83 -0.77 8.11
N GLY A 48 3.05 -1.81 8.36
CA GLY A 48 1.74 -1.69 8.99
C GLY A 48 0.69 -0.93 8.18
N ILE A 49 0.96 -0.65 6.90
CA ILE A 49 0.01 -0.01 5.99
C ILE A 49 -1.20 -0.93 5.81
N THR A 50 -0.94 -2.20 5.50
CA THR A 50 -1.95 -3.24 5.32
C THR A 50 -2.70 -3.53 6.62
N SER A 51 -2.00 -3.59 7.76
CA SER A 51 -2.64 -3.77 9.07
C SER A 51 -3.49 -2.57 9.48
N GLY A 52 -3.08 -1.35 9.16
CA GLY A 52 -3.83 -0.12 9.42
C GLY A 52 -5.09 -0.03 8.58
N ALA A 53 -4.99 -0.31 7.29
CA ALA A 53 -6.14 -0.42 6.41
C ALA A 53 -7.11 -1.50 6.89
N SER A 54 -6.59 -2.66 7.31
CA SER A 54 -7.37 -3.78 7.83
C SER A 54 -8.13 -3.43 9.10
N ALA A 55 -7.47 -2.85 10.09
CA ALA A 55 -8.11 -2.45 11.33
C ALA A 55 -9.22 -1.40 11.08
N ALA A 56 -8.95 -0.41 10.22
CA ALA A 56 -9.94 0.61 9.89
C ALA A 56 -11.11 0.06 9.07
N ALA A 57 -10.86 -0.85 8.12
CA ALA A 57 -11.89 -1.52 7.34
C ALA A 57 -12.82 -2.36 8.24
N VAL A 58 -12.25 -3.14 9.16
CA VAL A 58 -13.03 -3.94 10.11
C VAL A 58 -13.83 -3.06 11.06
N LEU A 59 -13.22 -2.00 11.61
CA LEU A 59 -13.92 -1.01 12.43
C LEU A 59 -15.09 -0.38 11.66
N TYR A 60 -14.87 0.01 10.41
CA TYR A 60 -15.91 0.57 9.55
C TYR A 60 -17.04 -0.44 9.30
N LEU A 61 -16.71 -1.67 8.95
CA LEU A 61 -17.69 -2.73 8.72
C LEU A 61 -18.53 -3.02 9.97
N SER A 62 -17.92 -3.05 11.15
CA SER A 62 -18.61 -3.37 12.39
C SER A 62 -19.52 -2.26 12.92
N PHE A 63 -19.11 -0.99 12.78
CA PHE A 63 -19.83 0.11 13.46
C PHE A 63 -20.51 1.09 12.51
N PHE A 64 -20.05 1.23 11.26
CA PHE A 64 -20.47 2.32 10.38
C PHE A 64 -21.17 1.86 9.10
N SER A 65 -20.88 0.64 8.63
CA SER A 65 -21.39 0.15 7.34
C SER A 65 -22.92 0.13 7.25
N ALA A 66 -23.61 -0.18 8.34
CA ALA A 66 -25.07 -0.22 8.41
C ALA A 66 -25.71 1.18 8.24
N ALA A 67 -25.03 2.24 8.69
CA ALA A 67 -25.55 3.60 8.66
C ALA A 67 -25.10 4.40 7.41
N LEU A 68 -23.84 4.23 6.99
CA LEU A 68 -23.21 5.02 5.92
C LEU A 68 -23.10 4.28 4.58
N GLY A 69 -23.39 2.97 4.58
CA GLY A 69 -23.26 2.09 3.40
C GLY A 69 -21.84 1.59 3.17
N THR A 70 -21.64 0.66 2.25
CA THR A 70 -20.31 0.04 1.99
C THR A 70 -19.40 0.89 1.10
N GLN A 71 -19.93 1.93 0.46
CA GLN A 71 -19.20 2.79 -0.48
C GLN A 71 -18.03 3.58 0.13
N PHE A 72 -18.04 3.87 1.44
CA PHE A 72 -16.95 4.57 2.12
C PHE A 72 -15.89 3.62 2.73
N LEU A 73 -16.04 2.30 2.55
CA LEU A 73 -15.06 1.33 3.01
C LEU A 73 -13.65 1.60 2.44
N PRO A 74 -13.46 1.90 1.14
CA PRO A 74 -12.15 2.25 0.60
C PRO A 74 -11.55 3.49 1.27
N LEU A 75 -12.38 4.50 1.58
CA LEU A 75 -11.93 5.71 2.28
C LEU A 75 -11.44 5.38 3.69
N ALA A 76 -12.18 4.56 4.44
CA ALA A 76 -11.78 4.09 5.77
C ALA A 76 -10.45 3.30 5.73
N ALA A 77 -10.27 2.44 4.71
CA ALA A 77 -9.03 1.70 4.53
C ALA A 77 -7.83 2.62 4.25
N ILE A 78 -7.99 3.61 3.36
CA ILE A 78 -6.94 4.59 3.01
C ILE A 78 -6.56 5.43 4.24
N THR A 79 -7.54 5.90 5.00
CA THR A 79 -7.28 6.70 6.21
C THR A 79 -6.60 5.86 7.29
N GLY A 80 -7.01 4.60 7.47
CA GLY A 80 -6.34 3.65 8.37
C GLY A 80 -4.89 3.38 8.00
N ALA A 81 -4.62 3.11 6.72
CA ALA A 81 -3.27 2.96 6.18
C ALA A 81 -2.41 4.20 6.42
N GLY A 82 -2.95 5.39 6.09
CA GLY A 82 -2.25 6.66 6.27
C GLY A 82 -1.95 6.98 7.73
N LEU A 83 -2.91 6.74 8.63
CA LEU A 83 -2.73 6.94 10.07
C LEU A 83 -1.69 5.97 10.65
N ALA A 84 -1.74 4.68 10.27
CA ALA A 84 -0.74 3.71 10.71
C ALA A 84 0.67 4.12 10.25
N ALA A 85 0.82 4.49 8.98
CA ALA A 85 2.10 4.96 8.44
C ALA A 85 2.59 6.24 9.14
N LEU A 86 1.69 7.18 9.43
CA LEU A 86 2.01 8.41 10.17
C LEU A 86 2.50 8.10 11.59
N VAL A 87 1.78 7.23 12.31
CA VAL A 87 2.17 6.81 13.66
C VAL A 87 3.54 6.14 13.65
N ILE A 88 3.78 5.23 12.71
CA ILE A 88 5.08 4.55 12.58
C ILE A 88 6.18 5.56 12.28
N TYR A 89 5.93 6.51 11.38
CA TYR A 89 6.89 7.55 11.03
C TYR A 89 7.25 8.43 12.23
N LEU A 90 6.24 8.90 12.98
CA LEU A 90 6.42 9.75 14.15
C LEU A 90 7.15 9.02 15.28
N LEU A 91 6.80 7.76 15.54
CA LEU A 91 7.48 6.94 16.54
C LEU A 91 8.93 6.60 16.13
N ALA A 92 9.19 6.46 14.83
CA ALA A 92 10.53 6.19 14.32
C ALA A 92 11.44 7.42 14.33
N TRP A 93 10.89 8.62 14.54
CA TRP A 93 11.63 9.87 14.49
C TRP A 93 12.50 10.06 15.74
N ASN A 94 13.82 10.04 15.56
CA ASN A 94 14.76 10.50 16.58
C ASN A 94 16.01 11.05 15.88
N GLN A 95 16.02 12.37 15.66
CA GLN A 95 17.03 13.10 14.88
C GLN A 95 17.15 12.63 13.41
N GLY A 96 16.08 12.02 12.90
CA GLY A 96 16.00 11.38 11.58
C GLY A 96 15.29 10.04 11.68
N ALA A 97 14.66 9.62 10.57
CA ALA A 97 14.02 8.31 10.47
C ALA A 97 15.06 7.28 10.02
N SER A 98 15.51 6.43 10.96
CA SER A 98 16.35 5.28 10.65
C SER A 98 15.50 4.16 10.03
N PRO A 99 15.90 3.61 8.87
CA PRO A 99 15.24 2.45 8.24
C PRO A 99 14.95 1.29 9.18
N LEU A 100 15.94 0.90 9.99
CA LEU A 100 15.81 -0.23 10.91
C LEU A 100 14.76 0.04 11.99
N ARG A 101 14.72 1.27 12.51
CA ARG A 101 13.74 1.66 13.53
C ARG A 101 12.33 1.68 12.97
N MET A 102 12.15 2.14 11.73
CA MET A 102 10.85 2.10 11.05
C MET A 102 10.33 0.68 10.90
N VAL A 103 11.20 -0.27 10.56
CA VAL A 103 10.82 -1.69 10.46
C VAL A 103 10.42 -2.25 11.82
N LEU A 104 11.22 -2.04 12.88
CA LEU A 104 10.92 -2.56 14.21
C LEU A 104 9.60 -2.00 14.79
N ILE A 105 9.39 -0.70 14.64
CA ILE A 105 8.14 -0.04 15.06
C ILE A 105 6.98 -0.50 14.19
N GLY A 106 7.20 -0.62 12.88
CA GLY A 106 6.20 -1.12 11.94
C GLY A 106 5.68 -2.51 12.31
N VAL A 107 6.58 -3.43 12.66
CA VAL A 107 6.20 -4.78 13.14
C VAL A 107 5.39 -4.69 14.43
N GLY A 108 5.82 -3.89 15.41
CA GLY A 108 5.09 -3.71 16.67
C GLY A 108 3.69 -3.11 16.50
N VAL A 109 3.58 -2.04 15.71
CA VAL A 109 2.29 -1.40 15.38
C VAL A 109 1.39 -2.34 14.58
N SER A 110 1.95 -3.10 13.64
CA SER A 110 1.21 -4.11 12.88
C SER A 110 0.59 -5.18 13.77
N ALA A 111 1.36 -5.68 14.75
CA ALA A 111 0.87 -6.66 15.71
C ALA A 111 -0.26 -6.10 16.58
N LEU A 112 -0.14 -4.84 17.03
CA LEU A 112 -1.19 -4.15 17.78
C LEU A 112 -2.47 -4.00 16.95
N LEU A 113 -2.36 -3.56 15.69
CA LEU A 113 -3.49 -3.38 14.79
C LEU A 113 -4.16 -4.72 14.43
N ALA A 114 -3.37 -5.79 14.29
CA ALA A 114 -3.90 -7.15 14.11
C ALA A 114 -4.68 -7.61 15.35
N ALA A 115 -4.19 -7.32 16.56
CA ALA A 115 -4.90 -7.61 17.80
C ALA A 115 -6.21 -6.84 17.92
N VAL A 116 -6.22 -5.54 17.57
CA VAL A 116 -7.43 -4.70 17.50
C VAL A 116 -8.43 -5.27 16.49
N THR A 117 -7.95 -5.65 15.31
CA THR A 117 -8.79 -6.26 14.26
C THR A 117 -9.47 -7.53 14.79
N THR A 118 -8.70 -8.41 15.43
CA THR A 118 -9.20 -9.66 16.01
C THR A 118 -10.21 -9.38 17.12
N PHE A 119 -9.91 -8.44 18.01
CA PHE A 119 -10.80 -8.03 19.08
C PHE A 119 -12.16 -7.57 18.54
N ILE A 120 -12.17 -6.69 17.53
CA ILE A 120 -13.43 -6.21 16.93
C ILE A 120 -14.22 -7.37 16.30
N LEU A 121 -13.56 -8.28 15.58
CA LEU A 121 -14.22 -9.42 14.94
C LEU A 121 -14.88 -10.38 15.94
N VAL A 122 -14.26 -10.59 17.09
CA VAL A 122 -14.80 -11.47 18.15
C VAL A 122 -16.13 -10.93 18.71
N PHE A 123 -16.29 -9.61 18.80
CA PHE A 123 -17.52 -8.98 19.28
C PHE A 123 -18.50 -8.60 18.16
N SER A 124 -18.17 -8.86 16.90
CA SER A 124 -19.00 -8.50 15.74
C SER A 124 -19.97 -9.64 15.36
N PRO A 125 -21.15 -9.31 14.80
CA PRO A 125 -22.07 -10.33 14.26
C PRO A 125 -21.39 -11.18 13.18
N LEU A 126 -21.80 -12.45 13.07
CA LEU A 126 -21.21 -13.40 12.12
C LEU A 126 -21.23 -12.90 10.66
N THR A 127 -22.30 -12.21 10.24
CA THR A 127 -22.43 -11.66 8.89
C THR A 127 -21.37 -10.60 8.58
N THR A 128 -21.12 -9.69 9.53
CA THR A 128 -20.06 -8.68 9.43
C THR A 128 -18.69 -9.34 9.43
N THR A 129 -18.46 -10.29 10.32
CA THR A 129 -17.19 -11.02 10.44
C THR A 129 -16.84 -11.76 9.17
N LEU A 130 -17.79 -12.45 8.53
CA LEU A 130 -17.57 -13.09 7.22
C LEU A 130 -17.23 -12.07 6.12
N SER A 131 -17.93 -10.94 6.09
CA SER A 131 -17.67 -9.87 5.12
C SER A 131 -16.27 -9.26 5.32
N ALA A 132 -15.88 -9.05 6.58
CA ALA A 132 -14.55 -8.57 6.94
C ALA A 132 -13.47 -9.59 6.55
N TYR A 133 -13.67 -10.89 6.77
CA TYR A 133 -12.71 -11.91 6.35
C TYR A 133 -12.50 -11.90 4.83
N VAL A 134 -13.56 -11.80 4.02
CA VAL A 134 -13.43 -11.69 2.56
C VAL A 134 -12.58 -10.47 2.19
N TRP A 135 -12.80 -9.33 2.85
CA TRP A 135 -12.01 -8.12 2.60
C TRP A 135 -10.54 -8.27 3.04
N LEU A 136 -10.29 -8.85 4.21
CA LEU A 136 -8.96 -9.09 4.77
C LEU A 136 -8.13 -10.07 3.95
N THR A 137 -8.75 -10.98 3.20
CA THR A 137 -8.01 -11.86 2.28
C THR A 137 -7.53 -11.15 1.01
N GLY A 138 -8.09 -9.97 0.69
CA GLY A 138 -7.87 -9.30 -0.57
C GLY A 138 -8.66 -9.95 -1.71
N SER A 139 -9.37 -9.13 -2.48
CA SER A 139 -10.14 -9.60 -3.62
C SER A 139 -10.42 -8.48 -4.61
N VAL A 140 -10.25 -8.78 -5.90
CA VAL A 140 -10.72 -7.94 -7.02
C VAL A 140 -12.11 -8.38 -7.51
N TYR A 141 -12.78 -9.25 -6.73
CA TYR A 141 -14.15 -9.65 -7.01
C TYR A 141 -15.10 -8.47 -6.83
N GLY A 142 -16.13 -8.38 -7.68
CA GLY A 142 -17.07 -7.26 -7.69
C GLY A 142 -16.58 -5.98 -8.35
N ALA A 143 -15.34 -5.96 -8.90
CA ALA A 143 -14.78 -4.78 -9.54
C ALA A 143 -15.65 -4.25 -10.70
N SER A 144 -15.89 -2.94 -10.68
CA SER A 144 -16.64 -2.20 -11.70
C SER A 144 -15.77 -1.13 -12.36
N TRP A 145 -16.05 -0.73 -13.60
CA TRP A 145 -15.23 0.23 -14.37
C TRP A 145 -14.81 1.54 -13.67
N PRO A 146 -15.60 2.15 -12.78
CA PRO A 146 -15.18 3.34 -12.03
C PRO A 146 -13.89 3.13 -11.21
N GLU A 147 -13.72 1.95 -10.61
CA GLU A 147 -12.59 1.65 -9.71
C GLU A 147 -11.22 1.60 -10.44
N PRO A 148 -11.01 0.79 -11.50
CA PRO A 148 -9.75 0.79 -12.22
C PRO A 148 -9.51 2.12 -12.93
N ARG A 149 -10.54 2.86 -13.35
CA ARG A 149 -10.36 4.21 -13.92
C ARG A 149 -9.82 5.20 -12.88
N ALA A 150 -10.35 5.17 -11.66
CA ALA A 150 -9.85 5.99 -10.57
C ALA A 150 -8.40 5.64 -10.20
N LEU A 151 -8.10 4.34 -10.06
CA LEU A 151 -6.74 3.88 -9.75
C LEU A 151 -5.75 4.19 -10.88
N ALA A 152 -6.16 4.05 -12.15
CA ALA A 152 -5.35 4.42 -13.30
C ALA A 152 -5.03 5.92 -13.33
N GLY A 153 -6.02 6.77 -13.04
CA GLY A 153 -5.81 8.22 -12.93
C GLY A 153 -4.77 8.58 -11.85
N TRP A 154 -4.87 7.96 -10.67
CA TRP A 154 -3.88 8.14 -9.61
C TRP A 154 -2.49 7.64 -10.01
N LEU A 155 -2.39 6.45 -10.62
CA LEU A 155 -1.12 5.93 -11.11
C LEU A 155 -0.49 6.85 -12.16
N LEU A 156 -1.27 7.32 -13.14
CA LEU A 156 -0.81 8.27 -14.16
C LEU A 156 -0.27 9.57 -13.54
N LEU A 157 -0.91 10.10 -12.50
CA LEU A 157 -0.44 11.28 -11.79
C LEU A 157 0.86 11.03 -11.02
N THR A 158 1.05 9.83 -10.47
CA THR A 158 2.27 9.48 -9.73
C THR A 158 3.46 9.12 -10.63
N LEU A 159 3.24 8.65 -11.85
CA LEU A 159 4.31 8.22 -12.77
C LEU A 159 5.38 9.30 -13.04
N PRO A 160 5.04 10.55 -13.40
CA PRO A 160 6.05 11.59 -13.62
C PRO A 160 6.89 11.85 -12.37
N LEU A 161 6.23 11.86 -11.20
CA LEU A 161 6.86 12.05 -9.91
C LEU A 161 7.85 10.92 -9.61
N LEU A 162 7.48 9.67 -9.89
CA LEU A 162 8.36 8.50 -9.72
C LEU A 162 9.59 8.55 -10.63
N VAL A 163 9.45 8.97 -11.89
CA VAL A 163 10.59 9.11 -12.82
C VAL A 163 11.58 10.18 -12.32
N LEU A 164 11.08 11.29 -11.79
CA LEU A 164 11.91 12.34 -11.20
C LEU A 164 12.63 11.85 -9.94
N LEU A 165 11.90 11.14 -9.07
CA LEU A 165 12.41 10.60 -7.81
C LEU A 165 13.41 9.46 -8.03
N ALA A 166 13.25 8.65 -9.08
CA ALA A 166 14.16 7.54 -9.39
C ALA A 166 15.62 8.00 -9.56
N ARG A 167 15.84 9.18 -10.16
CA ARG A 167 17.19 9.76 -10.29
C ARG A 167 17.80 10.11 -8.92
N GLN A 168 16.97 10.54 -7.98
CA GLN A 168 17.40 10.95 -6.63
C GLN A 168 17.62 9.72 -5.72
N VAL A 169 16.85 8.66 -5.90
CA VAL A 169 17.03 7.38 -5.19
C VAL A 169 18.39 6.75 -5.49
N ARG A 170 18.92 6.89 -6.71
CA ARG A 170 20.26 6.41 -7.06
C ARG A 170 21.36 7.09 -6.23
N MET A 171 21.19 8.36 -5.88
CA MET A 171 22.13 9.06 -5.00
C MET A 171 22.03 8.59 -3.54
N GLN A 172 20.88 8.05 -3.12
CA GLN A 172 20.75 7.41 -1.81
C GLN A 172 21.44 6.05 -1.72
N GLN A 173 22.06 5.51 -2.78
CA GLN A 173 22.92 4.33 -2.63
C GLN A 173 24.29 4.68 -2.03
N LEU A 174 24.67 5.97 -2.02
CA LEU A 174 25.82 6.45 -1.26
C LEU A 174 25.46 6.61 0.23
N ASP A 175 26.48 6.55 1.09
CA ASP A 175 26.30 6.72 2.53
C ASP A 175 25.61 8.05 2.86
N ASP A 176 24.83 8.06 3.96
CA ASP A 176 24.01 9.22 4.35
C ASP A 176 24.86 10.48 4.54
N ASP A 177 26.09 10.32 5.01
CA ASP A 177 27.07 11.40 5.21
C ASP A 177 27.61 11.95 3.88
N LEU A 178 27.84 11.08 2.89
CA LEU A 178 28.26 11.48 1.54
C LEU A 178 27.12 12.21 0.80
N ALA A 179 25.89 11.71 0.93
CA ALA A 179 24.71 12.33 0.32
C ALA A 179 24.39 13.71 0.94
N GLN A 180 24.57 13.85 2.25
CA GLN A 180 24.46 15.15 2.93
C GLN A 180 25.59 16.11 2.52
N GLY A 181 26.81 15.60 2.35
CA GLY A 181 27.98 16.39 1.91
C GLY A 181 27.82 17.04 0.53
N ILE A 182 27.01 16.46 -0.36
CA ILE A 182 26.67 17.03 -1.68
C ILE A 182 25.35 17.86 -1.66
N GLY A 183 24.80 18.15 -0.48
CA GLY A 183 23.66 19.05 -0.29
C GLY A 183 22.27 18.41 -0.43
N VAL A 184 22.17 17.07 -0.52
CA VAL A 184 20.86 16.40 -0.60
C VAL A 184 20.20 16.39 0.78
N ARG A 185 18.98 16.92 0.85
CA ARG A 185 18.13 16.84 2.05
C ARG A 185 17.50 15.45 2.17
N VAL A 186 18.31 14.45 2.52
CA VAL A 186 17.93 13.02 2.55
C VAL A 186 16.63 12.76 3.31
N GLN A 187 16.42 13.42 4.45
CA GLN A 187 15.24 13.22 5.28
C GLN A 187 13.94 13.65 4.59
N TRP A 188 13.94 14.80 3.90
CA TRP A 188 12.77 15.29 3.16
C TRP A 188 12.44 14.41 1.95
N LEU A 189 13.47 13.92 1.27
CA LEU A 189 13.31 12.98 0.17
C LEU A 189 12.72 11.65 0.65
N ARG A 190 13.23 11.10 1.77
CA ARG A 190 12.66 9.88 2.39
C ARG A 190 11.21 10.09 2.80
N ALA A 191 10.87 11.22 3.41
CA ALA A 191 9.50 11.55 3.80
C ALA A 191 8.57 11.60 2.59
N GLY A 192 8.97 12.29 1.52
CA GLY A 192 8.18 12.37 0.28
C GLY A 192 8.00 11.01 -0.41
N LEU A 193 9.06 10.20 -0.51
CA LEU A 193 9.00 8.85 -1.04
C LEU A 193 8.09 7.94 -0.21
N LEU A 194 8.17 8.05 1.12
CA LEU A 194 7.32 7.28 2.01
C LEU A 194 5.85 7.67 1.85
N LEU A 195 5.54 8.97 1.74
CA LEU A 195 4.18 9.43 1.46
C LEU A 195 3.64 8.89 0.14
N VAL A 196 4.42 8.93 -0.94
CA VAL A 196 4.02 8.37 -2.23
C VAL A 196 3.81 6.86 -2.13
N SER A 197 4.71 6.15 -1.44
CA SER A 197 4.59 4.71 -1.24
C SER A 197 3.34 4.33 -0.46
N VAL A 198 3.06 5.05 0.64
CA VAL A 198 1.86 4.85 1.47
C VAL A 198 0.60 5.18 0.69
N ALA A 199 0.59 6.23 -0.12
CA ALA A 199 -0.55 6.56 -0.96
C ALA A 199 -0.84 5.47 -1.99
N LEU A 200 0.20 4.96 -2.68
CA LEU A 200 0.06 3.88 -3.66
C LEU A 200 -0.42 2.57 -3.03
N ALA A 201 0.20 2.15 -1.91
CA ALA A 201 -0.22 0.95 -1.20
C ALA A 201 -1.62 1.11 -0.60
N GLY A 202 -1.93 2.26 0.00
CA GLY A 202 -3.25 2.56 0.55
C GLY A 202 -4.35 2.48 -0.50
N LEU A 203 -4.14 3.11 -1.68
CA LEU A 203 -5.08 3.01 -2.81
C LEU A 203 -5.23 1.58 -3.33
N ALA A 204 -4.12 0.85 -3.44
CA ALA A 204 -4.14 -0.54 -3.88
C ALA A 204 -4.93 -1.42 -2.90
N VAL A 205 -4.73 -1.24 -1.59
CA VAL A 205 -5.44 -1.99 -0.54
C VAL A 205 -6.92 -1.55 -0.44
N ALA A 206 -7.24 -0.30 -0.73
CA ALA A 206 -8.63 0.20 -0.69
C ALA A 206 -9.55 -0.54 -1.66
N TRP A 207 -9.06 -0.87 -2.86
CA TRP A 207 -9.83 -1.53 -3.91
C TRP A 207 -9.48 -3.01 -4.10
N GLY A 208 -8.23 -3.40 -3.85
CA GLY A 208 -7.78 -4.79 -3.94
C GLY A 208 -7.88 -5.58 -2.63
N GLY A 209 -8.11 -4.89 -1.51
CA GLY A 209 -7.98 -5.45 -0.16
C GLY A 209 -6.53 -5.77 0.21
N ALA A 210 -6.34 -6.50 1.31
CA ALA A 210 -5.02 -6.76 1.89
C ALA A 210 -4.23 -7.86 1.14
N ILE A 211 -3.84 -7.57 -0.11
CA ILE A 211 -3.03 -8.48 -0.94
C ILE A 211 -1.55 -8.38 -0.55
N ALA A 212 -1.04 -9.42 0.11
CA ALA A 212 0.34 -9.51 0.53
C ALA A 212 1.31 -9.92 -0.59
N PHE A 213 2.62 -9.74 -0.33
CA PHE A 213 3.75 -10.23 -1.14
C PHE A 213 3.97 -9.63 -2.52
N VAL A 214 2.97 -9.03 -3.16
CA VAL A 214 3.13 -8.43 -4.49
C VAL A 214 4.19 -7.34 -4.49
N GLY A 215 4.14 -6.44 -3.49
CA GLY A 215 5.15 -5.39 -3.32
C GLY A 215 6.55 -5.90 -2.96
N LEU A 216 6.68 -7.14 -2.48
CA LEU A 216 7.97 -7.73 -2.16
C LEU A 216 8.58 -8.43 -3.39
N ILE A 217 7.81 -9.31 -4.03
CA ILE A 217 8.29 -10.23 -5.07
C ILE A 217 8.43 -9.51 -6.42
N ALA A 218 7.45 -8.68 -6.81
CA ALA A 218 7.44 -8.08 -8.14
C ALA A 218 8.68 -7.19 -8.41
N PRO A 219 9.10 -6.29 -7.49
CA PRO A 219 10.33 -5.52 -7.67
C PRO A 219 11.58 -6.40 -7.74
N HIS A 220 11.62 -7.48 -6.97
CA HIS A 220 12.77 -8.40 -6.95
C HIS A 220 12.91 -9.16 -8.27
N ILE A 221 11.79 -9.60 -8.85
CA ILE A 221 11.77 -10.21 -10.19
C ILE A 221 12.21 -9.19 -11.24
N ALA A 222 11.66 -7.96 -11.22
CA ALA A 222 12.01 -6.91 -12.16
C ALA A 222 13.51 -6.57 -12.12
N LYS A 223 14.12 -6.51 -10.93
CA LYS A 223 15.57 -6.28 -10.76
C LYS A 223 16.42 -7.40 -11.38
N ARG A 224 15.93 -8.64 -11.36
CA ARG A 224 16.65 -9.79 -11.95
C ARG A 224 16.52 -9.88 -13.46
N THR A 225 15.46 -9.32 -14.05
CA THR A 225 15.23 -9.34 -15.49
C THR A 225 15.79 -8.11 -16.21
N MET A 226 16.04 -7.01 -15.50
CA MET A 226 16.63 -5.80 -16.07
C MET A 226 18.17 -5.85 -16.11
N PRO A 227 18.80 -5.19 -17.10
CA PRO A 227 20.26 -5.05 -17.16
C PRO A 227 20.81 -4.31 -15.92
N PRO A 228 22.02 -4.66 -15.46
CA PRO A 228 22.67 -3.95 -14.35
C PRO A 228 22.80 -2.45 -14.68
N GLY A 229 22.32 -1.60 -13.76
CA GLY A 229 22.37 -0.12 -13.90
C GLY A 229 21.01 0.58 -14.03
N PHE A 230 19.89 -0.14 -14.04
CA PHE A 230 18.52 0.45 -14.03
C PHE A 230 17.90 0.63 -12.63
N THR A 231 18.65 0.34 -11.56
CA THR A 231 18.20 0.41 -10.17
C THR A 231 18.92 1.48 -9.37
#